data_AF-A0A482URC6-F1
#
_entry.id   AF-A0A482URC6-F1
#
_cell.length_a   1.000
_cell.length_b   1.000
_cell.length_c   1.000
_cell.angle_alpha   90.00
_cell.angle_beta   90.00
_cell.angle_gamma   90.00
#
_symmetry.space_group_name_H-M   'P 1'
#
loop_
_entity.id
_entity.type
_entity.pdbx_description
1 polymer ?
#
loop_
_entity_poly.entity_id
_entity_poly.type
_entity_poly.pdbx_seq_one_letter_code
_entity_poly.pdbx_strand_id
1 'polypeptide(L)'
;MHVNLYMCIVYVRYVCVCVFLFRLAVVFYLLWYIESLADLQHYKFQTLKYSLSPEQRTSHPDGDIRRGFFTSGLFALSRHPNYFAEQSMWVVVYLFSSSHMNISSFSRQLLASFPVYQGVLQYGVNWTALGCLLLILLFQGSATFGESVTAKKYPAYRLYQQHTSQFIPWLPMDKRLFDLEDRKKK
;
A
#
# COMPACT_ATOMS: atom_id res chain seq x y z
N MET A 1 -18.11 -46.64 -1.76
CA MET A 1 -17.54 -45.73 -0.72
C MET A 1 -16.52 -44.73 -1.25
N HIS A 2 -15.62 -45.09 -2.18
CA HIS A 2 -14.57 -44.16 -2.69
C HIS A 2 -15.07 -42.91 -3.43
N VAL A 3 -16.16 -43.00 -4.19
CA VAL A 3 -16.72 -41.83 -4.93
C VAL A 3 -17.25 -40.75 -3.99
N ASN A 4 -17.90 -41.13 -2.89
CA ASN A 4 -18.40 -40.19 -1.88
C ASN A 4 -17.28 -39.47 -1.14
N LEU A 5 -16.16 -40.17 -0.86
CA LEU A 5 -15.00 -39.56 -0.20
C LEU A 5 -14.28 -38.57 -1.12
N TYR A 6 -14.11 -38.90 -2.40
CA TYR A 6 -13.51 -38.00 -3.39
C TYR A 6 -14.35 -36.74 -3.59
N MET A 7 -15.68 -36.90 -3.77
CA MET A 7 -16.60 -35.76 -3.90
C MET A 7 -16.60 -34.89 -2.65
N CYS A 8 -16.52 -35.48 -1.45
CA CYS A 8 -16.40 -34.74 -0.18
C CYS A 8 -15.09 -33.92 -0.10
N ILE A 9 -13.94 -34.52 -0.44
CA ILE A 9 -12.64 -33.82 -0.43
C ILE A 9 -12.63 -32.66 -1.41
N VAL A 10 -13.15 -32.88 -2.62
CA VAL A 10 -13.25 -31.84 -3.66
C VAL A 10 -14.15 -30.70 -3.17
N TYR A 11 -15.33 -31.02 -2.64
CA TYR A 11 -16.27 -30.04 -2.10
C TYR A 11 -15.68 -29.20 -0.97
N VAL A 12 -15.05 -29.84 0.03
CA VAL A 12 -14.40 -29.13 1.14
C VAL A 12 -13.30 -28.20 0.64
N ARG A 13 -12.48 -28.66 -0.32
CA ARG A 13 -11.44 -27.83 -0.93
C ARG A 13 -12.02 -26.61 -1.67
N TYR A 14 -13.12 -26.79 -2.42
CA TYR A 14 -13.81 -25.68 -3.08
C TYR A 14 -14.34 -24.66 -2.06
N VAL A 15 -15.02 -25.12 -1.00
CA VAL A 15 -15.55 -24.23 0.05
C VAL A 15 -14.44 -23.43 0.72
N CYS A 16 -13.31 -24.08 1.07
CA CYS A 16 -12.16 -23.40 1.68
C CYS A 16 -11.56 -22.32 0.77
N VAL A 17 -11.42 -22.61 -0.54
CA VAL A 17 -10.94 -21.63 -1.52
C VAL A 17 -11.92 -20.47 -1.64
N CYS A 18 -13.23 -20.73 -1.78
CA CYS A 18 -14.24 -19.68 -1.86
C CYS A 18 -14.23 -18.76 -0.63
N VAL A 19 -14.12 -19.32 0.59
CA VAL A 19 -14.03 -18.53 1.82
C VAL A 19 -12.76 -17.68 1.86
N PHE A 20 -11.63 -18.24 1.43
CA PHE A 20 -10.36 -17.50 1.34
C PHE A 20 -10.46 -16.32 0.36
N LEU A 21 -10.99 -16.55 -0.84
CA LEU A 21 -11.18 -15.53 -1.87
C LEU A 21 -12.13 -14.42 -1.42
N PHE A 22 -13.21 -14.78 -0.74
CA PHE A 22 -14.15 -13.81 -0.18
C PHE A 22 -13.45 -12.88 0.83
N ARG A 23 -12.62 -13.43 1.72
CA ARG A 23 -11.82 -12.63 2.66
C ARG A 23 -10.87 -11.69 1.93
N LEU A 24 -10.18 -12.17 0.90
CA LEU A 24 -9.29 -11.33 0.08
C LEU A 24 -10.05 -10.20 -0.62
N ALA A 25 -11.24 -10.48 -1.16
CA ALA A 25 -12.07 -9.46 -1.79
C ALA A 25 -12.48 -8.37 -0.79
N VAL A 26 -12.90 -8.75 0.43
CA VAL A 26 -13.21 -7.78 1.49
C VAL A 26 -11.99 -6.91 1.81
N VAL A 27 -10.81 -7.52 1.97
CA VAL A 27 -9.56 -6.77 2.21
C VAL A 27 -9.25 -5.83 1.05
N PHE A 28 -9.40 -6.28 -0.20
CA PHE A 28 -9.19 -5.45 -1.39
C PHE A 28 -10.08 -4.20 -1.38
N TYR A 29 -11.38 -4.36 -1.13
CA TYR A 29 -12.31 -3.22 -1.09
C TYR A 29 -12.02 -2.26 0.07
N LEU A 30 -11.58 -2.77 1.23
CA LEU A 30 -11.14 -1.92 2.34
C LEU A 30 -9.89 -1.11 1.97
N LEU A 31 -8.91 -1.73 1.30
CA LEU A 31 -7.70 -1.05 0.84
C LEU A 31 -8.02 -0.01 -0.23
N TRP A 32 -8.87 -0.33 -1.20
CA TRP A 32 -9.35 0.62 -2.21
C TRP A 32 -10.03 1.82 -1.56
N TYR A 33 -10.87 1.59 -0.54
CA TYR A 33 -11.48 2.67 0.20
C TYR A 33 -10.46 3.56 0.92
N ILE A 34 -9.43 2.98 1.55
CA ILE A 34 -8.35 3.75 2.21
C ILE A 34 -7.56 4.57 1.19
N GLU A 35 -7.21 3.98 0.04
CA GLU A 35 -6.53 4.66 -1.06
C GLU A 35 -7.34 5.87 -1.54
N SER A 36 -8.63 5.66 -1.84
CA SER A 36 -9.50 6.71 -2.36
C SER A 36 -9.74 7.82 -1.34
N LEU A 37 -9.81 7.49 -0.05
CA LEU A 37 -9.89 8.48 1.02
C LEU A 37 -8.59 9.29 1.15
N ALA A 38 -7.43 8.63 1.09
CA ALA A 38 -6.14 9.29 1.18
C ALA A 38 -5.94 10.26 -0.01
N ASP A 39 -6.29 9.84 -1.21
CA ASP A 39 -6.21 10.67 -2.40
C ASP A 39 -7.20 11.83 -2.35
N LEU A 40 -8.43 11.62 -1.86
CA LEU A 40 -9.39 12.70 -1.66
C LEU A 40 -8.90 13.74 -0.64
N GLN A 41 -8.31 13.30 0.47
CA GLN A 41 -7.70 14.20 1.47
C GLN A 41 -6.58 15.04 0.85
N HIS A 42 -5.69 14.39 0.10
CA HIS A 42 -4.56 15.06 -0.52
C HIS A 42 -5.00 15.99 -1.66
N TYR A 43 -5.98 15.58 -2.46
CA TYR A 43 -6.57 16.39 -3.53
C TYR A 43 -7.18 17.68 -3.00
N LYS A 44 -7.97 17.60 -1.92
CA LYS A 44 -8.56 18.78 -1.26
C LYS A 44 -7.48 19.76 -0.78
N PHE A 45 -6.43 19.23 -0.16
CA PHE A 45 -5.29 20.04 0.30
C PHE A 45 -4.58 20.75 -0.85
N GLN A 46 -4.23 20.00 -1.92
CA GLN A 46 -3.51 20.59 -3.06
C GLN A 46 -4.37 21.62 -3.79
N THR A 47 -5.66 21.32 -4.00
CA THR A 47 -6.60 22.25 -4.64
C THR A 47 -6.68 23.57 -3.87
N LEU A 48 -6.84 23.52 -2.55
CA LEU A 48 -6.83 24.71 -1.70
C LEU A 48 -5.50 25.46 -1.74
N LYS A 49 -4.38 24.72 -1.69
CA LYS A 49 -3.04 25.32 -1.73
C LYS A 49 -2.77 26.06 -3.05
N TYR A 50 -3.26 25.57 -4.18
CA TYR A 50 -3.07 26.20 -5.49
C TYR A 50 -4.08 27.30 -5.79
N SER A 51 -5.23 27.34 -5.10
CA SER A 51 -6.19 28.45 -5.23
C SER A 51 -5.77 29.73 -4.50
N LEU A 52 -4.78 29.64 -3.60
CA LEU A 52 -4.34 30.75 -2.74
C LEU A 52 -3.07 31.43 -3.25
N SER A 53 -2.98 32.75 -3.09
CA SER A 53 -1.74 33.50 -3.35
C SER A 53 -0.65 33.17 -2.31
N PRO A 54 0.64 33.42 -2.59
CA PRO A 54 1.73 33.19 -1.63
C PRO A 54 1.54 33.91 -0.29
N GLU A 55 0.99 35.13 -0.31
CA GLU A 55 0.70 35.93 0.88
C GLU A 55 -0.43 35.31 1.70
N GLN A 56 -1.53 34.92 1.04
CA GLN A 56 -2.66 34.24 1.67
C GLN A 56 -2.26 32.90 2.28
N ARG A 57 -1.35 32.17 1.63
CA ARG A 57 -0.82 30.91 2.17
C ARG A 57 -0.03 31.11 3.44
N THR A 58 0.70 32.21 3.57
CA THR A 58 1.53 32.50 4.74
C THR A 58 0.68 32.94 5.93
N SER A 59 -0.41 33.65 5.69
CA SER A 59 -1.37 34.11 6.71
C SER A 59 -2.53 33.13 6.98
N HIS A 60 -2.61 32.02 6.23
CA HIS A 60 -3.70 31.05 6.36
C HIS A 60 -3.83 30.51 7.80
N PRO A 61 -5.05 30.30 8.33
CA PRO A 61 -5.24 29.79 9.70
C PRO A 61 -4.67 28.38 9.90
N ASP A 62 -4.82 27.52 8.89
CA ASP A 62 -4.27 26.15 8.91
C ASP A 62 -2.74 26.12 8.79
N GLY A 63 -2.08 25.48 9.77
CA GLY A 63 -0.64 25.30 9.80
C GLY A 63 -0.09 24.44 8.67
N ASP A 64 -0.87 23.47 8.17
CA ASP A 64 -0.44 22.58 7.08
C ASP A 64 -0.31 23.36 5.77
N ILE A 65 -1.25 24.28 5.52
CA ILE A 65 -1.23 25.16 4.34
C ILE A 65 -0.05 26.14 4.39
N ARG A 66 0.22 26.72 5.57
CA ARG A 66 1.39 27.60 5.79
C ARG A 66 2.70 26.87 5.53
N ARG A 67 2.83 25.63 6.02
CA ARG A 67 4.01 24.78 5.80
C ARG A 67 4.14 24.30 4.35
N GLY A 68 3.01 24.12 3.66
CA GLY A 68 2.96 23.71 2.27
C GLY A 68 2.91 22.19 2.04
N PHE A 69 2.75 21.40 3.10
CA PHE A 69 2.53 19.94 3.05
C PHE A 69 1.49 19.50 4.10
N PHE A 70 0.84 18.37 3.84
CA PHE A 70 -0.28 17.86 4.64
C PHE A 70 0.19 16.79 5.63
N THR A 71 -0.27 16.89 6.88
CA THR A 71 0.16 15.95 7.96
C THR A 71 -1.01 15.44 8.81
N SER A 72 -2.25 15.71 8.38
CA SER A 72 -3.46 15.41 9.15
C SER A 72 -4.20 14.19 8.60
N GLY A 73 -5.12 13.64 9.39
CA GLY A 73 -5.95 12.50 8.96
C GLY A 73 -5.12 11.24 8.75
N LEU A 74 -5.26 10.59 7.59
CA LEU A 74 -4.49 9.37 7.28
C LEU A 74 -2.99 9.65 7.19
N PHE A 75 -2.61 10.89 6.85
CA PHE A 75 -1.21 11.29 6.76
C PHE A 75 -0.54 11.43 8.13
N ALA A 76 -1.29 11.49 9.23
CA ALA A 76 -0.70 11.41 10.56
C ALA A 76 -0.21 9.99 10.92
N LEU A 77 -0.75 8.95 10.28
CA LEU A 77 -0.42 7.54 10.53
C LEU A 77 0.74 7.04 9.67
N SER A 78 0.77 7.51 8.42
CA SER A 78 1.76 7.16 7.41
C SER A 78 1.93 8.33 6.46
N ARG A 79 3.14 8.59 5.96
CA ARG A 79 3.41 9.68 5.02
C ARG A 79 2.84 9.39 3.63
N HIS A 80 2.69 8.11 3.28
CA HIS A 80 2.12 7.65 2.02
C HIS A 80 1.07 6.54 2.25
N PRO A 81 -0.09 6.87 2.86
CA PRO A 81 -1.12 5.89 3.15
C PRO A 81 -1.78 5.34 1.88
N ASN A 82 -1.85 6.17 0.83
CA ASN A 82 -2.30 5.77 -0.51
C ASN A 82 -1.35 4.73 -1.14
N TYR A 83 -0.04 4.97 -1.10
CA TYR A 83 0.95 4.02 -1.66
C TYR A 83 0.95 2.70 -0.90
N PHE A 84 0.78 2.73 0.42
CA PHE A 84 0.64 1.51 1.22
C PHE A 84 -0.61 0.71 0.82
N ALA A 85 -1.75 1.39 0.68
CA ALA A 85 -2.99 0.76 0.25
C ALA A 85 -2.86 0.14 -1.16
N GLU A 86 -2.24 0.87 -2.09
CA GLU A 86 -2.01 0.40 -3.46
C GLU A 86 -1.08 -0.81 -3.50
N GLN A 87 0.09 -0.76 -2.85
CA GLN A 87 1.00 -1.90 -2.77
C GLN A 87 0.30 -3.13 -2.19
N SER A 88 -0.50 -2.93 -1.14
CA SER A 88 -1.26 -4.00 -0.49
C SER A 88 -2.34 -4.56 -1.42
N MET A 89 -3.02 -3.74 -2.22
CA MET A 89 -3.98 -4.20 -3.23
C MET A 89 -3.32 -5.12 -4.26
N TRP A 90 -2.13 -4.76 -4.74
CA TRP A 90 -1.38 -5.60 -5.69
C TRP A 90 -0.93 -6.93 -5.07
N VAL A 91 -0.56 -6.94 -3.79
CA VAL A 91 -0.30 -8.19 -3.05
C VAL A 91 -1.57 -9.04 -2.95
N VAL A 92 -2.73 -8.43 -2.67
CA VAL A 92 -4.02 -9.15 -2.62
C VAL A 92 -4.40 -9.75 -3.98
N VAL A 93 -4.20 -9.01 -5.08
CA VAL A 93 -4.41 -9.52 -6.45
C VAL A 93 -3.49 -10.71 -6.75
N TYR A 94 -2.24 -10.65 -6.31
CA TYR A 94 -1.32 -11.78 -6.42
C TYR A 94 -1.79 -13.01 -5.62
N LEU A 95 -2.22 -12.82 -4.37
CA LEU A 95 -2.76 -13.91 -3.54
C LEU A 95 -4.04 -14.51 -4.13
N PHE A 96 -4.89 -13.68 -4.74
CA PHE A 96 -6.08 -14.13 -5.45
C PHE A 96 -5.71 -15.01 -6.66
N SER A 97 -4.70 -14.60 -7.42
CA SER A 97 -4.22 -15.34 -8.60
C SER A 97 -3.50 -16.65 -8.24
N SER A 98 -2.66 -16.64 -7.19
CA SER A 98 -1.90 -17.83 -6.76
C SER A 98 -2.79 -18.94 -6.19
N SER A 99 -3.92 -18.59 -5.56
CA SER A 99 -4.88 -19.55 -5.00
C SER A 99 -5.65 -20.38 -6.05
N HIS A 100 -5.71 -19.92 -7.30
CA HIS A 100 -6.41 -20.61 -8.41
C HIS A 100 -5.48 -21.46 -9.29
N MET A 101 -4.21 -21.63 -8.90
CA MET A 101 -3.23 -22.32 -9.73
C MET A 101 -3.44 -23.86 -9.71
N ASN A 102 -4.50 -24.33 -10.39
CA ASN A 102 -4.66 -25.72 -10.78
C ASN A 102 -3.86 -25.95 -12.07
N ILE A 103 -2.54 -26.07 -11.95
CA ILE A 103 -1.71 -26.60 -13.03
C ILE A 103 -2.20 -28.02 -13.31
N SER A 104 -2.74 -28.24 -14.51
CA SER A 104 -3.15 -29.55 -14.99
C SER A 104 -1.99 -30.54 -14.84
N SER A 105 -2.27 -31.79 -14.47
CA SER A 105 -1.22 -32.79 -14.22
C SER A 105 -0.23 -32.94 -15.39
N PHE A 106 -0.73 -32.73 -16.62
CA PHE A 106 0.05 -32.70 -17.85
C PHE A 106 1.05 -31.54 -17.93
N SER A 107 0.60 -30.31 -17.63
CA SER A 107 1.50 -29.13 -17.61
C SER A 107 2.50 -29.19 -16.45
N ARG A 108 2.13 -29.83 -15.33
CA ARG A 108 3.06 -30.08 -14.21
C ARG A 108 4.21 -31.00 -14.63
N GLN A 109 3.91 -32.04 -15.40
CA GLN A 109 4.88 -33.02 -15.87
C GLN A 109 5.82 -32.44 -16.95
N LEU A 110 5.29 -31.60 -17.85
CA LEU A 110 6.07 -30.90 -18.86
C LEU A 110 6.98 -29.81 -18.24
N LEU A 111 6.46 -29.04 -17.29
CA LEU A 111 7.22 -27.97 -16.63
C LEU A 111 8.25 -28.52 -15.63
N ALA A 112 8.00 -29.68 -15.02
CA ALA A 112 8.98 -30.38 -14.18
C ALA A 112 10.25 -30.80 -14.95
N SER A 113 10.21 -30.89 -16.28
CA SER A 113 11.38 -31.18 -17.11
C SER A 113 12.34 -29.98 -17.25
N PHE A 114 11.92 -28.77 -16.84
CA PHE A 114 12.74 -27.57 -16.87
C PHE A 114 13.27 -27.24 -15.46
N PRO A 115 14.60 -27.21 -15.22
CA PRO A 115 15.18 -26.99 -13.88
C PRO A 115 14.72 -25.70 -13.19
N VAL A 116 14.40 -24.66 -13.98
CA VAL A 116 13.90 -23.36 -13.49
C VAL A 116 12.52 -23.46 -12.83
N TYR A 117 11.67 -24.41 -13.26
CA TYR A 117 10.29 -24.53 -12.78
C TYR A 117 10.14 -25.45 -11.56
N GLN A 118 11.16 -26.26 -11.26
CA GLN A 118 11.17 -27.15 -10.10
C GLN A 118 11.02 -26.37 -8.77
N GLY A 119 11.68 -25.22 -8.64
CA GLY A 119 11.54 -24.36 -7.45
C GLY A 119 10.18 -23.65 -7.36
N VAL A 120 9.66 -23.17 -8.48
CA VAL A 120 8.39 -22.39 -8.53
C VAL A 120 7.17 -23.24 -8.14
N LEU A 121 7.18 -24.53 -8.49
CA LEU A 121 6.09 -25.46 -8.19
C LEU A 121 6.14 -26.03 -6.76
N GLN A 122 7.32 -26.03 -6.13
CA GLN A 122 7.55 -26.65 -4.82
C GLN A 122 7.34 -25.68 -3.64
N TYR A 123 7.57 -24.37 -3.83
CA TYR A 123 7.49 -23.36 -2.76
C TYR A 123 6.21 -22.51 -2.75
N GLY A 124 5.26 -22.73 -3.67
CA GLY A 124 3.98 -21.99 -3.70
C GLY A 124 4.07 -20.52 -4.14
N VAL A 125 5.25 -20.03 -4.51
CA VAL A 125 5.48 -18.67 -5.00
C VAL A 125 5.67 -18.69 -6.52
N ASN A 126 4.66 -18.21 -7.27
CA ASN A 126 4.73 -18.07 -8.73
C ASN A 126 5.67 -16.91 -9.13
N TRP A 127 6.31 -16.98 -10.32
CA TRP A 127 7.10 -15.91 -10.94
C TRP A 127 6.40 -14.54 -10.97
N THR A 128 5.07 -14.49 -11.00
CA THR A 128 4.30 -13.23 -10.90
C THR A 128 4.52 -12.49 -9.57
N ALA A 129 5.02 -13.15 -8.53
CA ALA A 129 5.45 -12.50 -7.28
C ALA A 129 6.57 -11.49 -7.51
N LEU A 130 7.42 -11.73 -8.51
CA LEU A 130 8.47 -10.81 -8.90
C LEU A 130 7.87 -9.47 -9.35
N GLY A 131 6.71 -9.48 -10.02
CA GLY A 131 5.98 -8.27 -10.39
C GLY A 131 5.59 -7.44 -9.17
N CYS A 132 5.02 -8.07 -8.14
CA CYS A 132 4.67 -7.39 -6.87
C CYS A 132 5.90 -6.86 -6.14
N LEU A 133 7.00 -7.63 -6.10
CA LEU A 133 8.26 -7.21 -5.48
C LEU A 133 8.83 -5.98 -6.20
N LEU A 134 8.91 -6.02 -7.53
CA LEU A 134 9.41 -4.92 -8.35
C LEU A 134 8.55 -3.67 -8.19
N LEU A 135 7.24 -3.83 -8.07
CA LEU A 135 6.33 -2.72 -7.81
C LEU A 135 6.61 -2.08 -6.44
N ILE A 136 6.74 -2.87 -5.37
CA ILE A 136 7.07 -2.36 -4.04
C ILE A 136 8.41 -1.60 -4.07
N LEU A 137 9.43 -2.15 -4.75
CA LEU A 137 10.72 -1.49 -4.91
C LEU A 137 10.61 -0.17 -5.69
N LEU A 138 9.78 -0.12 -6.73
CA LEU A 138 9.50 1.09 -7.50
C LEU A 138 8.88 2.17 -6.60
N PHE A 139 7.88 1.82 -5.79
CA PHE A 139 7.26 2.75 -4.84
C PHE A 139 8.25 3.24 -3.78
N GLN A 140 9.09 2.34 -3.25
CA GLN A 140 10.13 2.69 -2.27
C GLN A 140 11.11 3.72 -2.86
N GLY A 141 11.59 3.49 -4.09
CA GLY A 141 12.46 4.42 -4.80
C GLY A 141 11.78 5.76 -5.10
N SER A 142 10.56 5.71 -5.63
CA SER A 142 9.76 6.88 -6.00
C SER A 142 9.44 7.77 -4.80
N ALA A 143 8.97 7.19 -3.69
CA ALA A 143 8.65 7.95 -2.48
C ALA A 143 9.92 8.57 -1.87
N THR A 144 11.02 7.81 -1.78
CA THR A 144 12.28 8.33 -1.23
C THR A 144 12.80 9.52 -2.06
N PHE A 145 12.72 9.41 -3.38
CA PHE A 145 13.08 10.52 -4.28
C PHE A 145 12.17 11.73 -4.07
N GLY A 146 10.84 11.54 -4.10
CA GLY A 146 9.86 12.61 -3.92
C GLY A 146 9.95 13.31 -2.56
N GLU A 147 10.18 12.55 -1.49
CA GLU A 147 10.42 13.07 -0.15
C GLU A 147 11.72 13.89 -0.09
N SER A 148 12.78 13.46 -0.78
CA SER A 148 14.04 14.21 -0.80
C SER A 148 13.89 15.58 -1.46
N VAL A 149 13.09 15.68 -2.53
CA VAL A 149 12.76 16.95 -3.19
C VAL A 149 11.88 17.80 -2.28
N THR A 150 10.89 17.18 -1.64
CA THR A 150 9.98 17.87 -0.72
C THR A 150 10.71 18.43 0.50
N ALA A 151 11.65 17.68 1.08
CA ALA A 151 12.48 18.10 2.20
C ALA A 151 13.44 19.25 1.86
N LYS A 152 13.88 19.36 0.60
CA LYS A 152 14.63 20.53 0.12
C LYS A 152 13.75 21.77 0.01
N LYS A 153 12.49 21.60 -0.41
CA LYS A 153 11.53 22.69 -0.58
C LYS A 153 10.92 23.19 0.74
N TYR A 154 10.64 22.27 1.67
CA TYR A 154 10.00 22.58 2.95
C TYR A 154 10.86 22.02 4.11
N PRO A 155 11.66 22.86 4.79
CA PRO A 155 12.58 22.41 5.85
C PRO A 155 11.90 21.62 6.98
N ALA A 156 10.67 22.01 7.35
CA ALA A 156 9.86 21.34 8.36
C ALA A 156 9.46 19.89 7.99
N TYR A 157 9.57 19.50 6.72
CA TYR A 157 9.26 18.14 6.28
C TYR A 157 10.22 17.10 6.89
N ARG A 158 11.46 17.48 7.21
CA ARG A 158 12.41 16.58 7.90
C ARG A 158 11.94 16.20 9.30
N LEU A 159 11.30 17.13 10.02
CA LEU A 159 10.67 16.82 11.30
C LEU A 159 9.54 15.80 11.10
N TYR A 160 8.71 16.01 10.08
CA TYR A 160 7.60 15.10 9.79
C TYR A 160 8.10 13.67 9.45
N GLN A 161 9.22 13.55 8.73
CA GLN A 161 9.87 12.26 8.46
C GLN A 161 10.34 11.52 9.72
N GLN A 162 10.64 12.24 10.81
CA GLN A 162 11.08 11.65 12.07
C GLN A 162 9.90 11.12 12.90
N HIS A 163 8.74 11.76 12.78
CA HIS A 163 7.57 11.47 13.62
C HIS A 163 6.55 10.52 13.00
N THR A 164 6.55 10.35 11.67
CA THR A 164 5.54 9.56 10.95
C THR A 164 6.22 8.49 10.12
N SER A 165 5.71 7.26 10.09
CA SER A 165 6.22 6.17 9.23
C SER A 165 6.04 6.47 7.73
N GLN A 166 6.93 5.99 6.85
CA GLN A 166 6.83 6.27 5.41
C GLN A 166 5.61 5.59 4.75
N PHE A 167 5.41 4.31 5.03
CA PHE A 167 4.42 3.48 4.35
C PHE A 167 3.50 2.77 5.33
N ILE A 168 4.06 1.99 6.25
CA ILE A 168 3.29 1.19 7.21
C ILE A 168 2.57 2.12 8.18
N PRO A 169 1.22 2.13 8.21
CA PRO A 169 0.47 2.90 9.20
C PRO A 169 0.81 2.39 10.60
N TRP A 170 1.30 3.27 11.47
CA TRP A 170 1.71 2.90 12.82
C TRP A 170 0.93 3.69 13.87
N LEU A 171 1.63 4.45 14.71
CA LEU A 171 1.03 5.36 15.68
C LEU A 171 0.83 6.73 15.02
N PRO A 172 -0.30 7.39 15.27
CA PRO A 172 -0.51 8.74 14.77
C PRO A 172 0.51 9.68 15.40
N MET A 173 1.16 10.48 14.57
CA MET A 173 1.97 11.59 15.04
C MET A 173 1.10 12.55 15.88
N ASP A 174 1.58 12.93 17.07
CA ASP A 174 0.95 14.00 17.85
C ASP A 174 1.21 15.35 17.17
N LYS A 175 0.18 15.85 16.51
CA LYS A 175 0.22 17.13 15.78
C LYS A 175 0.60 18.30 16.69
N ARG A 176 0.22 18.28 17.97
CA ARG A 176 0.54 19.37 18.91
C ARG A 176 2.04 19.41 19.19
N LEU A 177 2.64 18.26 19.47
CA LEU A 177 4.09 18.16 19.70
C LEU A 177 4.87 18.53 18.44
N PHE A 178 4.44 18.05 17.29
CA PHE A 178 5.02 18.41 16.00
C PHE A 178 4.97 19.92 15.74
N ASP A 179 3.81 20.57 15.94
CA ASP A 179 3.65 22.01 15.75
C ASP A 179 4.50 22.83 16.73
N LEU A 180 4.72 22.33 17.96
CA LEU A 180 5.61 22.95 18.95
C LEU A 180 7.08 22.86 18.53
N GLU A 181 7.52 21.70 18.02
CA GLU A 181 8.88 21.51 17.51
C GLU A 181 9.17 22.33 16.25
N ASP A 182 8.21 22.42 15.33
CA ASP A 182 8.32 23.27 14.13
C ASP A 182 8.50 24.75 14.52
N ARG A 183 7.75 25.22 15.52
CA ARG A 183 7.89 26.59 16.04
C ARG A 183 9.24 26.84 16.71
N LYS A 184 9.81 25.85 17.40
CA LYS A 184 11.12 25.98 18.06
C LYS A 184 12.30 26.03 17.07
N LYS A 185 12.14 25.46 15.86
CA LYS A 185 13.19 25.45 14.82
C LYS A 185 13.14 26.65 13.87
N LYS A 186 12.11 27.50 13.97
CA LYS A 186 11.97 28.76 13.23
C LYS A 186 12.57 29.91 14.04
#